data_AF-A0A0M2K6U4-F1
#
_entry.id   AF-A0A0M2K6U4-F1
#
_cell.length_a   1.000
_cell.length_b   1.000
_cell.length_c   1.000
_cell.angle_alpha   90.00
_cell.angle_beta   90.00
_cell.angle_gamma   90.00
#
_symmetry.space_group_name_H-M   'P 1'
#
loop_
_entity.id
_entity.type
_entity.pdbx_description
1 polymer ?
#
loop_
_entity_poly.entity_id
_entity_poly.type
_entity_poly.pdbx_seq_one_letter_code
_entity_poly.pdbx_strand_id
1 'polypeptide(L)'
;MNDTMGSARFVGPAAGVVHDGQQVVEWFGDAGLYVLDPPLRGYLTVVASTLERAPRIATSGGAEYGVETFLWGVTGEDFQRGFDADELPGSGWGNTLADALAEAGYTLA
;
A
#
# COMPACT_ATOMS: atom_id res chain seq x y z
N MET A 1 10.31 -7.64 23.92
CA MET A 1 11.08 -7.63 22.66
C MET A 1 11.04 -6.21 22.16
N ASN A 2 12.19 -5.58 21.93
CA ASN A 2 12.21 -4.32 21.19
C ASN A 2 12.05 -4.70 19.71
N ASP A 3 10.81 -4.85 19.24
CA ASP A 3 10.54 -4.91 17.81
C ASP A 3 10.92 -3.56 17.23
N THR A 4 12.10 -3.50 16.63
CA THR A 4 12.52 -2.31 15.91
C THR A 4 11.80 -2.36 14.58
N MET A 5 10.67 -1.66 14.49
CA MET A 5 9.94 -1.50 13.23
C MET A 5 10.86 -0.91 12.16
N GLY A 6 10.65 -1.31 10.92
CA GLY A 6 11.27 -0.68 9.77
C GLY A 6 10.78 0.76 9.56
N SER A 7 11.37 1.45 8.60
CA SER A 7 10.93 2.78 8.18
C SER A 7 10.30 2.74 6.79
N ALA A 8 9.26 3.55 6.59
CA ALA A 8 8.61 3.79 5.32
C ALA A 8 8.67 5.28 5.02
N ARG A 9 9.44 5.67 4.00
CA ARG A 9 9.63 7.07 3.62
C ARG A 9 8.89 7.38 2.33
N PHE A 10 8.03 8.38 2.36
CA PHE A 10 7.34 8.86 1.16
C PHE A 10 8.34 9.43 0.15
N VAL A 11 8.16 9.07 -1.12
CA VAL A 11 9.03 9.54 -2.23
C VAL A 11 8.28 10.25 -3.34
N GLY A 12 6.95 10.15 -3.39
CA GLY A 12 6.13 10.85 -4.37
C GLY A 12 4.80 10.15 -4.65
N PRO A 13 3.94 10.76 -5.48
CA PRO A 13 2.72 10.11 -5.94
C PRO A 13 3.04 8.91 -6.85
N ALA A 14 2.23 7.85 -6.75
CA ALA A 14 2.34 6.68 -7.62
C ALA A 14 1.61 6.86 -8.97
N ALA A 15 0.63 7.77 -9.01
CA ALA A 15 -0.17 8.04 -10.20
C ALA A 15 0.68 8.57 -11.36
N GLY A 16 0.55 7.96 -12.54
CA GLY A 16 1.31 8.33 -13.72
C GLY A 16 2.75 7.81 -13.77
N VAL A 17 3.21 7.10 -12.73
CA VAL A 17 4.61 6.66 -12.58
C VAL A 17 4.74 5.14 -12.54
N VAL A 18 3.83 4.45 -11.84
CA VAL A 18 3.90 2.99 -11.72
C VAL A 18 3.22 2.31 -12.91
N HIS A 19 3.88 1.29 -13.44
CA HIS A 19 3.47 0.58 -14.64
C HIS A 19 3.09 -0.88 -14.36
N ASP A 20 2.21 -1.43 -15.19
CA ASP A 20 1.99 -2.87 -15.33
C ASP A 20 2.25 -3.24 -16.80
N GLY A 21 3.48 -3.69 -17.06
CA GLY A 21 3.99 -3.90 -18.39
C GLY A 21 4.14 -2.59 -19.16
N GLN A 22 3.20 -2.31 -20.06
CA GLN A 22 3.19 -1.08 -20.88
C GLN A 22 2.10 -0.09 -20.46
N GLN A 23 1.26 -0.46 -19.50
CA GLN A 23 0.16 0.38 -19.03
C GLN A 23 0.58 1.10 -17.76
N VAL A 24 0.10 2.34 -17.60
CA VAL A 24 0.18 3.03 -16.30
C VAL A 24 -0.92 2.46 -15.42
N VAL A 25 -0.59 2.16 -14.16
CA VAL A 25 -1.59 1.66 -13.20
C VAL A 25 -2.54 2.78 -12.80
N GLU A 26 -3.84 2.51 -12.91
CA GLU A 26 -4.88 3.34 -12.32
C GLU A 26 -5.11 2.91 -10.86
N TRP A 27 -5.07 3.88 -9.95
CA TRP A 27 -5.20 3.63 -8.52
C TRP A 27 -6.57 4.00 -8.00
N PHE A 28 -7.03 3.27 -6.99
CA PHE A 28 -8.22 3.64 -6.24
C PHE A 28 -7.84 4.54 -5.06
N GLY A 29 -8.37 5.76 -5.07
CA GLY A 29 -8.09 6.76 -4.04
C GLY A 29 -6.69 7.37 -4.18
N ASP A 30 -6.13 7.82 -3.06
CA ASP A 30 -4.82 8.48 -3.03
C ASP A 30 -3.71 7.44 -3.00
N ALA A 31 -2.77 7.51 -3.94
CA ALA A 31 -1.69 6.52 -4.06
C ALA A 31 -0.31 7.17 -3.95
N GLY A 32 0.43 6.76 -2.91
CA GLY A 32 1.80 7.22 -2.63
C GLY A 32 2.83 6.11 -2.80
N LEU A 33 4.01 6.47 -3.31
CA LEU A 33 5.20 5.62 -3.33
C LEU A 33 5.99 5.81 -2.04
N TYR A 34 6.42 4.69 -1.47
CA TYR A 34 7.22 4.63 -0.25
C TYR A 34 8.43 3.74 -0.46
N VAL A 35 9.59 4.21 0.00
CA VAL A 35 10.78 3.37 0.13
C VAL A 35 10.82 2.80 1.54
N LEU A 36 10.96 1.48 1.63
CA LEU A 36 10.99 0.71 2.86
C LEU A 36 12.42 0.36 3.25
N ASP A 37 12.69 0.37 4.55
CA ASP A 37 13.93 -0.16 5.12
C ASP A 37 13.63 -0.93 6.41
N PRO A 38 13.77 -2.27 6.45
CA PRO A 38 14.25 -3.16 5.39
C PRO A 38 13.20 -3.44 4.29
N PRO A 39 13.55 -4.06 3.14
CA PRO A 39 12.58 -4.45 2.10
C PRO A 39 11.49 -5.43 2.58
N LEU A 40 10.23 -5.21 2.17
CA LEU A 40 9.09 -6.08 2.49
C LEU A 40 8.94 -7.16 1.41
N ARG A 41 9.10 -8.43 1.76
CA ARG A 41 9.05 -9.56 0.79
C ARG A 41 9.95 -9.33 -0.45
N GLY A 42 11.09 -8.64 -0.25
CA GLY A 42 12.02 -8.30 -1.33
C GLY A 42 11.71 -6.99 -2.07
N TYR A 43 10.57 -6.35 -1.79
CA TYR A 43 10.22 -5.04 -2.36
C TYR A 43 10.82 -3.91 -1.52
N LEU A 44 11.78 -3.19 -2.10
CA LEU A 44 12.33 -1.96 -1.51
C LEU A 44 11.33 -0.80 -1.61
N THR A 45 10.50 -0.80 -2.65
CA THR A 45 9.52 0.24 -2.91
C THR A 45 8.13 -0.37 -2.92
N VAL A 46 7.18 0.31 -2.28
CA VAL A 46 5.76 -0.06 -2.30
C VAL A 46 4.90 1.12 -2.68
N VAL A 47 3.73 0.85 -3.25
CA VAL A 47 2.63 1.81 -3.33
C VAL A 47 1.67 1.55 -2.18
N ALA A 48 1.28 2.60 -1.47
CA ALA A 48 0.11 2.58 -0.60
C ALA A 48 -1.02 3.37 -1.25
N SER A 49 -2.13 2.69 -1.56
CA SER A 49 -3.33 3.26 -2.18
C SER A 49 -4.46 3.29 -1.15
N THR A 50 -4.93 4.48 -0.78
CA THR A 50 -5.90 4.67 0.30
C THR A 50 -7.23 5.23 -0.23
N LEU A 51 -8.31 4.52 0.05
CA LEU A 51 -9.68 4.97 -0.12
C LEU A 51 -10.23 5.48 1.21
N GLU A 52 -10.49 6.79 1.32
CA GLU A 52 -11.09 7.39 2.52
C GLU A 52 -12.55 6.94 2.78
N ARG A 53 -13.20 6.34 1.78
CA ARG A 53 -14.61 5.95 1.84
C ARG A 53 -14.90 4.67 1.06
N ALA A 54 -14.23 3.58 1.44
CA ALA A 54 -14.45 2.25 0.90
C ALA A 54 -15.72 1.58 1.47
N PRO A 55 -16.62 1.06 0.60
CA PRO A 55 -17.83 0.36 1.03
C PRO A 55 -17.53 -1.07 1.53
N ARG A 56 -18.16 -1.46 2.63
CA ARG A 56 -18.19 -2.84 3.15
C ARG A 56 -19.62 -3.25 3.45
N ILE A 57 -19.97 -4.51 3.19
CA ILE A 57 -21.27 -5.06 3.61
C ILE A 57 -21.16 -5.56 5.06
N ALA A 58 -21.97 -4.98 5.94
CA ALA A 58 -22.07 -5.38 7.34
C ALA A 58 -22.86 -6.69 7.47
N THR A 59 -22.54 -7.49 8.49
CA THR A 59 -23.26 -8.75 8.80
C THR A 59 -24.75 -8.52 9.07
N SER A 60 -25.12 -7.32 9.54
CA SER A 60 -26.52 -6.89 9.73
C SER A 60 -27.28 -6.63 8.43
N GLY A 61 -26.61 -6.67 7.27
CA GLY A 61 -27.20 -6.50 5.94
C GLY A 61 -27.17 -5.07 5.39
N GLY A 62 -26.49 -4.13 6.05
CA GLY A 62 -26.29 -2.75 5.58
C GLY A 62 -24.94 -2.51 4.91
N ALA A 63 -24.78 -1.35 4.26
CA ALA A 63 -23.48 -0.88 3.79
C ALA A 63 -22.84 0.05 4.83
N GLU A 64 -21.61 -0.24 5.19
CA GLU A 64 -20.72 0.60 6.00
C GLU A 64 -19.66 1.22 5.10
N TYR A 65 -19.14 2.37 5.50
CA TYR A 65 -18.07 3.05 4.80
C TYR A 65 -16.95 3.34 5.77
N GLY A 66 -15.71 3.06 5.35
CA GLY A 66 -14.52 3.28 6.15
C GLY A 66 -13.31 3.57 5.29
N VAL A 67 -12.16 3.73 5.93
CA VAL A 67 -10.88 3.86 5.24
C VAL A 67 -10.39 2.47 4.85
N GLU A 68 -9.82 2.31 3.67
CA GLU A 68 -9.17 1.07 3.25
C GLU A 68 -7.86 1.40 2.54
N THR A 69 -6.78 0.73 2.93
CA THR A 69 -5.46 0.93 2.32
C THR A 69 -4.95 -0.37 1.74
N PHE A 70 -4.43 -0.31 0.51
CA PHE A 70 -3.77 -1.41 -0.19
C PHE A 70 -2.28 -1.13 -0.38
N LEU A 71 -1.45 -2.13 -0.07
CA LEU A 71 -0.01 -2.09 -0.27
C LEU A 71 0.39 -2.97 -1.46
N TRP A 72 1.15 -2.41 -2.40
CA TRP A 72 1.58 -3.10 -3.62
C TRP A 72 3.08 -3.02 -3.79
N GLY A 73 3.74 -4.14 -4.06
CA GLY A 73 5.18 -4.16 -4.35
C GLY A 73 5.51 -3.48 -5.68
N VAL A 74 6.64 -2.80 -5.73
CA VAL A 74 7.18 -2.19 -6.95
C VAL A 74 8.61 -2.68 -7.19
N THR A 75 8.92 -3.00 -8.44
CA THR A 75 10.21 -3.55 -8.88
C THR A 75 10.81 -2.72 -10.00
N GLY A 76 12.12 -2.89 -10.19
CA GLY A 76 12.85 -2.23 -11.26
C GLY A 76 13.02 -0.73 -11.04
N GLU A 77 13.88 -0.13 -11.87
CA GLU A 77 14.07 1.32 -11.92
C GLU A 77 12.95 2.02 -12.71
N ASP A 78 12.19 1.26 -13.48
CA ASP A 78 11.04 1.68 -14.28
C ASP A 78 9.70 1.56 -13.54
N PHE A 79 9.73 1.29 -12.23
CA PHE A 79 8.57 1.22 -11.34
C PHE A 79 7.46 0.28 -11.83
N GLN A 80 7.82 -0.98 -12.11
CA GLN A 80 6.84 -2.01 -12.45
C GLN A 80 6.15 -2.54 -11.20
N ARG A 81 4.82 -2.63 -11.24
CA ARG A 81 4.03 -3.35 -10.23
C ARG A 81 4.55 -4.78 -10.13
N GLY A 82 4.73 -5.26 -8.91
CA GLY A 82 5.32 -6.57 -8.62
C GLY A 82 4.60 -7.71 -9.33
N PHE A 83 5.38 -8.71 -9.75
CA PHE A 83 4.92 -9.84 -10.57
C PHE A 83 3.84 -10.70 -9.93
N ASP A 84 3.80 -10.78 -8.59
CA ASP A 84 2.84 -11.64 -7.90
C ASP A 84 1.44 -11.05 -7.87
N ALA A 85 1.23 -9.78 -8.20
CA ALA A 85 -0.06 -9.09 -8.13
C ALA A 85 -0.86 -9.30 -6.81
N ASP A 86 -0.22 -9.86 -5.79
CA ASP A 86 -0.78 -10.10 -4.47
C ASP A 86 -0.53 -8.87 -3.61
N GLU A 87 -1.63 -8.38 -3.06
CA GLU A 87 -1.67 -7.36 -2.03
C GLU A 87 -0.72 -7.73 -0.88
N LEU A 88 0.17 -6.79 -0.52
CA LEU A 88 1.16 -7.00 0.52
C LEU A 88 0.50 -6.99 1.92
N PRO A 89 1.13 -7.64 2.92
CA PRO A 89 0.64 -7.62 4.31
C PRO A 89 0.40 -6.21 4.83
N GLY A 90 -0.64 -6.05 5.66
CA GLY A 90 -1.05 -4.77 6.26
C GLY A 90 -2.18 -4.07 5.52
N SER A 91 -2.44 -4.49 4.29
CA SER A 91 -3.59 -3.99 3.53
C SER A 91 -4.93 -4.45 4.13
N GLY A 92 -5.95 -3.60 4.09
CA GLY A 92 -7.29 -3.98 4.52
C GLY A 92 -8.23 -2.83 4.87
N TRP A 93 -9.51 -3.18 4.97
CA TRP A 93 -10.59 -2.29 5.39
C TRP A 93 -10.49 -1.96 6.89
N GLY A 94 -10.62 -0.69 7.22
CA GLY A 94 -10.42 -0.13 8.56
C GLY A 94 -9.00 0.40 8.78
N ASN A 95 -8.06 0.13 7.87
CA ASN A 95 -6.67 0.53 8.01
C ASN A 95 -6.42 1.85 7.27
N THR A 96 -5.99 2.86 8.03
CA THR A 96 -5.34 4.03 7.44
C THR A 96 -3.99 3.64 6.85
N LEU A 97 -3.35 4.55 6.11
CA LEU A 97 -1.98 4.39 5.64
C LEU A 97 -1.02 3.98 6.78
N ALA A 98 -1.11 4.66 7.92
CA ALA A 98 -0.22 4.43 9.04
C ALA A 98 -0.47 3.04 9.65
N ASP A 99 -1.73 2.62 9.76
CA ASP A 99 -2.10 1.30 10.27
C ASP A 99 -1.61 0.19 9.34
N ALA A 100 -1.80 0.36 8.03
CA ALA A 100 -1.36 -0.63 7.05
C ALA A 100 0.17 -0.81 7.06
N LEU A 101 0.92 0.29 7.14
CA LEU A 101 2.38 0.22 7.26
C LEU A 101 2.81 -0.36 8.61
N ALA A 102 2.13 -0.02 9.71
CA ALA A 102 2.43 -0.57 11.03
C ALA A 102 2.18 -2.08 11.10
N GLU A 103 1.08 -2.56 10.53
CA GLU A 103 0.79 -4.00 10.39
C GLU A 103 1.82 -4.72 9.50
N ALA A 104 2.34 -4.03 8.49
CA ALA A 104 3.46 -4.51 7.67
C ALA A 104 4.83 -4.46 8.40
N GLY A 105 4.88 -3.88 9.60
CA GLY A 105 6.10 -3.77 10.42
C GLY A 105 6.90 -2.49 10.24
N TYR A 106 6.29 -1.41 9.73
CA TYR A 106 6.94 -0.14 9.41
C TYR A 106 6.32 1.05 10.13
N THR A 107 7.14 2.06 10.36
CA THR A 107 6.70 3.39 10.79
C THR A 107 6.93 4.41 9.68
N LEU A 108 6.03 5.39 9.57
CA LEU A 108 6.24 6.52 8.66
C LEU A 108 7.40 7.39 9.15
N ALA A 109 8.32 7.73 8.26
CA ALA A 109 9.51 8.55 8.50
C ALA A 109 9.42 9.94 7.86
#